data_AF-A0A957WLS6-F1
#
_entry.id   AF-A0A957WLS6-F1
#
_cell.length_a   1.000
_cell.length_b   1.000
_cell.length_c   1.000
_cell.angle_alpha   90.00
_cell.angle_beta   90.00
_cell.angle_gamma   90.00
#
_symmetry.space_group_name_H-M   'P 1'
#
loop_
_entity.id
_entity.type
_entity.pdbx_description
1 polymer ?
#
loop_
_entity_poly.entity_id
_entity_poly.type
_entity_poly.pdbx_seq_one_letter_code
_entity_poly.pdbx_strand_id
1 'polypeptide(L)'
;SGVKQKTEWKACQATIPVPIETVYKNKITGSLKAVVKEDFPAVVTETNKELIKLMGKAEVEACEGDVEKFRSALEQRMRKFT
;
A
#
# COMPACT_ATOMS: atom_id res chain seq x y z
N SER A 1 -7.24 12.34 -17.50
CA SER A 1 -8.13 11.25 -17.07
C SER A 1 -8.13 11.19 -15.56
N GLY A 2 -9.23 11.58 -14.91
CA GLY A 2 -9.33 11.63 -13.44
C GLY A 2 -9.72 10.27 -12.87
N VAL A 3 -8.84 9.62 -12.12
CA VAL A 3 -9.17 8.42 -11.35
C VAL A 3 -10.06 8.86 -10.19
N LYS A 4 -11.37 8.63 -10.27
CA LYS A 4 -12.27 8.80 -9.12
C LYS A 4 -12.03 7.62 -8.17
N GLN A 5 -11.48 7.90 -6.99
CA GLN A 5 -11.39 6.89 -5.93
C GLN A 5 -12.79 6.40 -5.56
N LYS A 6 -12.97 5.07 -5.49
CA LYS A 6 -14.22 4.45 -5.06
C LYS A 6 -14.57 4.90 -3.63
N THR A 7 -15.87 5.12 -3.37
CA THR A 7 -16.36 5.49 -2.04
C THR A 7 -15.95 4.46 -0.98
N GLU A 8 -15.95 3.18 -1.34
CA GLU A 8 -15.52 2.07 -0.49
C GLU A 8 -14.05 2.18 -0.06
N TRP A 9 -13.17 2.67 -0.95
CA TRP A 9 -11.77 2.92 -0.60
C TRP A 9 -11.63 4.03 0.43
N LYS A 10 -12.39 5.13 0.27
CA LYS A 10 -12.39 6.23 1.26
C LYS A 10 -12.88 5.77 2.63
N ALA A 11 -13.93 4.94 2.66
CA ALA A 11 -14.40 4.34 3.90
C ALA A 11 -13.33 3.45 4.55
N CYS A 12 -12.65 2.63 3.76
CA CYS A 12 -11.55 1.79 4.26
C CYS A 12 -10.38 2.61 4.80
N GLN A 13 -9.95 3.66 4.09
CA GLN A 13 -8.90 4.57 4.57
C GLN A 13 -9.23 5.20 5.92
N ALA A 14 -10.51 5.55 6.16
CA ALA A 14 -10.95 6.09 7.45
C ALA A 14 -10.88 5.09 8.61
N THR A 15 -10.83 3.79 8.32
CA THR A 15 -10.74 2.72 9.34
C THR A 15 -9.33 2.25 9.62
N ILE A 16 -8.34 2.65 8.80
CA ILE A 16 -6.96 2.23 8.95
C ILE A 16 -6.27 3.19 9.93
N PRO A 17 -5.62 2.67 11.00
CA PRO A 17 -5.06 3.50 12.08
C PRO A 17 -3.79 4.27 11.67
N VAL A 18 -3.36 4.13 10.41
CA VAL A 18 -2.17 4.78 9.85
C VAL A 18 -2.53 5.55 8.58
N PRO A 19 -1.90 6.71 8.34
CA PRO A 19 -2.14 7.48 7.13
C PRO A 19 -1.70 6.68 5.90
N ILE A 20 -2.60 6.55 4.92
CA ILE A 20 -2.28 5.94 3.62
C ILE A 20 -2.19 7.01 2.55
N GLU A 21 -1.02 7.15 1.95
CA GLU A 21 -0.78 8.01 0.79
C GLU A 21 -0.61 7.16 -0.48
N THR A 22 -1.26 7.58 -1.58
CA THR A 22 -1.04 6.98 -2.89
C THR A 22 0.06 7.73 -3.65
N VAL A 23 1.21 7.09 -3.85
CA VAL A 23 2.33 7.68 -4.59
C VAL A 23 2.40 7.06 -5.99
N TYR A 24 2.39 7.91 -7.02
CA TYR A 24 2.53 7.46 -8.41
C TYR A 24 3.99 7.08 -8.74
N LYS A 25 4.18 6.12 -9.66
CA LYS A 25 5.52 5.62 -10.09
C LYS A 25 6.47 6.72 -10.57
N ASN A 26 5.96 7.84 -11.07
CA ASN A 26 6.78 8.99 -11.50
C ASN A 26 7.13 9.97 -10.36
N LYS A 27 6.56 9.78 -9.16
CA LYS A 27 6.75 10.64 -7.98
C LYS A 27 7.59 9.99 -6.88
N ILE A 28 7.89 8.69 -6.99
CA ILE A 28 8.72 7.98 -6.00
C ILE A 28 10.19 8.47 -6.02
N THR A 29 10.75 8.63 -4.82
CA THR A 29 12.15 9.02 -4.59
C THR A 29 13.11 7.83 -4.74
N GLY A 30 14.43 8.08 -4.72
CA GLY A 30 15.45 7.02 -4.82
C GLY A 30 15.30 5.92 -3.77
N SER A 31 15.00 6.28 -2.52
CA SER A 31 14.81 5.34 -1.42
C SER A 31 13.59 4.43 -1.65
N LEU A 32 12.47 4.99 -2.10
CA LEU A 32 11.28 4.22 -2.47
C LEU A 32 11.54 3.29 -3.67
N LYS A 33 12.28 3.76 -4.68
CA LYS A 33 12.69 2.92 -5.82
C LYS A 33 13.59 1.76 -5.40
N ALA A 34 14.48 1.96 -4.43
CA ALA A 34 15.34 0.88 -3.94
C ALA A 34 14.55 -0.26 -3.28
N VAL A 35 13.46 0.08 -2.57
CA VAL A 35 12.59 -0.88 -1.87
C VAL A 35 11.58 -1.54 -2.81
N VAL A 36 10.91 -0.75 -3.66
CA VAL A 36 9.86 -1.25 -4.57
C VAL A 36 10.45 -1.87 -5.84
N LYS A 37 11.61 -1.40 -6.31
CA LYS A 37 12.26 -1.81 -7.57
C LYS A 37 11.31 -1.68 -8.75
N GLU A 38 10.97 -2.79 -9.40
CA GLU A 38 10.04 -2.86 -10.53
C GLU A 38 8.69 -3.53 -10.15
N ASP A 39 8.51 -3.83 -8.86
CA ASP A 39 7.41 -4.63 -8.34
C ASP A 39 6.17 -3.76 -8.06
N PHE A 40 5.59 -3.18 -9.12
CA PHE A 40 4.39 -2.34 -9.03
C PHE A 40 3.12 -3.10 -9.45
N PRO A 41 1.97 -2.86 -8.80
CA PRO A 41 1.76 -2.02 -7.60
C PRO A 41 2.38 -2.62 -6.32
N ALA A 42 2.81 -1.76 -5.39
CA ALA A 42 3.35 -2.18 -4.09
C ALA A 42 2.81 -1.32 -2.96
N VAL A 43 2.79 -1.91 -1.76
CA VAL A 43 2.52 -1.22 -0.50
C VAL A 43 3.80 -1.23 0.33
N VAL A 44 4.18 -0.05 0.79
CA VAL A 44 5.37 0.21 1.60
C VAL A 44 4.95 0.93 2.87
N THR A 45 5.61 0.61 3.96
CA THR A 45 5.49 1.31 5.23
C THR A 45 6.82 1.94 5.60
N GLU A 46 6.76 3.01 6.39
CA GLU A 46 7.92 3.57 7.05
C GLU A 46 7.83 3.24 8.54
N THR A 47 8.87 2.63 9.11
CA THR A 47 8.96 2.31 10.54
C THR A 47 10.37 2.61 11.01
N ASN A 48 10.52 3.39 12.09
CA ASN A 48 11.83 3.81 12.61
C ASN A 48 12.76 4.44 11.55
N LYS A 49 12.21 5.20 10.60
CA LYS A 49 12.91 5.79 9.44
C LYS A 49 13.42 4.78 8.40
N GLU A 50 12.97 3.53 8.48
CA GLU A 50 13.27 2.50 7.50
C GLU A 50 12.04 2.22 6.64
N LEU A 51 12.24 2.18 5.31
CA LEU A 51 11.19 1.85 4.36
C LEU A 51 11.14 0.35 4.13
N ILE A 52 10.01 -0.26 4.42
CA ILE A 52 9.81 -1.71 4.33
C ILE A 52 8.66 -2.01 3.37
N LYS A 53 8.88 -2.94 2.43
CA LYS A 53 7.82 -3.42 1.53
C LYS A 53 6.90 -4.39 2.28
N LEU A 54 5.63 -4.00 2.46
CA LEU A 54 4.61 -4.84 3.09
C LEU A 54 3.97 -5.79 2.08
N MET A 55 3.69 -5.30 0.87
CA MET A 55 3.06 -6.07 -0.20
C MET A 55 3.72 -5.75 -1.54
N GLY A 56 4.04 -6.78 -2.31
CA GLY A 56 4.45 -6.67 -3.69
C GLY A 56 3.29 -6.78 -4.67
N LYS A 57 3.62 -6.73 -5.97
CA LYS A 57 2.66 -6.80 -7.08
C LYS A 57 1.71 -7.98 -6.94
N ALA A 58 2.25 -9.17 -6.74
CA ALA A 58 1.46 -10.40 -6.69
C ALA A 58 0.40 -10.38 -5.58
N GLU A 59 0.73 -9.83 -4.41
CA GLU A 59 -0.20 -9.80 -3.28
C GLU A 59 -1.27 -8.71 -3.43
N VAL A 60 -0.89 -7.58 -4.03
CA VAL A 60 -1.87 -6.52 -4.36
C VAL A 60 -2.81 -7.01 -5.46
N GLU A 61 -2.31 -7.68 -6.48
CA GLU A 61 -3.13 -8.25 -7.56
C GLU A 61 -4.02 -9.40 -7.06
N ALA A 62 -3.56 -10.21 -6.10
CA ALA A 62 -4.36 -11.26 -5.46
C ALA A 62 -5.57 -10.71 -4.66
N CYS A 63 -5.59 -9.42 -4.35
CA CYS A 63 -6.77 -8.79 -3.75
C CYS A 63 -7.87 -8.52 -4.78
N GLU A 64 -7.59 -8.57 -6.08
CA GLU A 64 -8.57 -8.41 -7.17
C GLU A 64 -9.40 -7.12 -7.11
N GLY A 65 -8.87 -6.07 -6.47
CA GLY A 65 -9.59 -4.82 -6.23
C GLY A 65 -10.65 -4.88 -5.12
N ASP A 66 -10.69 -5.96 -4.37
CA ASP A 66 -11.50 -6.12 -3.16
C ASP A 66 -10.83 -5.41 -1.97
N VAL A 67 -11.57 -4.46 -1.40
CA VAL A 67 -11.08 -3.57 -0.36
C VAL A 67 -10.95 -4.28 0.99
N GLU A 68 -11.80 -5.27 1.28
CA GLU A 68 -11.74 -6.04 2.53
C GLU A 68 -10.60 -7.04 2.50
N LYS A 69 -10.37 -7.73 1.37
CA LYS A 69 -9.19 -8.58 1.16
C LYS A 69 -7.90 -7.79 1.33
N PHE A 70 -7.82 -6.61 0.71
CA PHE A 70 -6.66 -5.73 0.83
C PHE A 70 -6.43 -5.31 2.28
N ARG A 71 -7.48 -4.87 2.96
CA ARG A 71 -7.40 -4.47 4.37
C ARG A 71 -6.92 -5.61 5.26
N SER A 72 -7.53 -6.79 5.14
CA SER A 72 -7.14 -7.97 5.91
C SER A 72 -5.69 -8.38 5.64
N ALA A 73 -5.25 -8.34 4.38
CA ALA A 73 -3.85 -8.61 4.03
C ALA A 73 -2.89 -7.60 4.67
N LEU A 74 -3.24 -6.31 4.62
CA LEU A 74 -2.47 -5.21 5.19
C LEU A 74 -2.37 -5.33 6.72
N GLU A 75 -3.47 -5.55 7.42
CA GLU A 75 -3.50 -5.72 8.89
C GLU A 75 -2.64 -6.90 9.34
N GLN A 76 -2.72 -8.03 8.64
CA GLN A 76 -1.88 -9.20 8.91
C GLN A 76 -0.38 -8.91 8.76
N ARG A 77 -0.01 -8.07 7.78
CA ARG A 77 1.38 -7.67 7.55
C ARG A 77 1.84 -6.68 8.60
N MET A 78 1.06 -5.65 8.90
CA MET A 78 1.39 -4.66 9.94
C MET A 78 1.63 -5.30 11.31
N ARG A 79 0.84 -6.34 11.67
CA ARG A 79 1.04 -7.09 12.92
C ARG A 79 2.40 -7.78 13.04
N LYS A 80 3.09 -8.06 11.92
CA LYS A 80 4.43 -8.66 11.95
C LYS A 80 5.55 -7.63 12.19
N PHE A 81 5.23 -6.33 12.14
CA PHE A 81 6.18 -5.22 12.30
C PHE A 81 5.93 -4.39 13.57
N THR A 82 4.91 -4.73 14.38
CA THR A 82 4.69 -4.27 15.75
C THR A 82 5.24 -5.29 16.73
#